data_AF-A0A2Z5UKW4-F1
#
_entry.id   AF-A0A2Z5UKW4-F1
#
_cell.length_a   1.000
_cell.length_b   1.000
_cell.length_c   1.000
_cell.angle_alpha   90.00
_cell.angle_beta   90.00
_cell.angle_gamma   90.00
#
_symmetry.space_group_name_H-M   'P 1'
#
loop_
_entity.id
_entity.type
_entity.pdbx_description
1 polymer ?
#
loop_
_entity_poly.entity_id
_entity_poly.type
_entity_poly.pdbx_seq_one_letter_code
_entity_poly.pdbx_strand_id
1 'polypeptide(L)'
;MSDRYTDKSFLRFVDAWVLKAIGHLDDATEAYCRAMVPQLEQSFGRKGRWDQIVEQQMKFGPELPAQIRKIWADGKARFAEGNGAAPDPVQFAMIFVDRNFGRA
;
A
#
# COMPACT_ATOMS: atom_id res chain seq x y z
N MET A 1 -12.26 -2.05 18.53
CA MET A 1 -11.63 -2.24 17.21
C MET A 1 -10.29 -1.53 17.28
N SER A 2 -9.20 -2.27 17.46
CA SER A 2 -7.86 -1.68 17.40
C SER A 2 -7.66 -1.15 16.00
N ASP A 3 -7.51 0.16 15.86
CA ASP A 3 -7.16 0.75 14.56
C ASP A 3 -5.84 0.09 14.14
N ARG A 4 -5.79 -0.57 12.97
CA ARG A 4 -4.62 -1.35 12.51
C ARG A 4 -3.33 -0.51 12.43
N TYR A 5 -3.46 0.81 12.50
CA TYR A 5 -2.37 1.77 12.50
C TYR A 5 -2.00 2.28 13.89
N THR A 6 -2.74 1.89 14.94
CA THR A 6 -2.36 2.11 16.34
C THR A 6 -1.01 1.44 16.54
N ASP A 7 0.00 2.21 16.93
CA ASP A 7 1.41 1.80 17.08
C ASP A 7 2.16 1.49 15.76
N LYS A 8 1.46 1.37 14.63
CA LYS A 8 2.03 1.05 13.31
C LYS A 8 1.74 2.15 12.28
N SER A 9 2.11 3.39 12.59
CA SER A 9 1.87 4.55 11.74
C SER A 9 2.46 4.38 10.33
N PHE A 10 3.60 3.69 10.22
CA PHE A 10 4.24 3.44 8.92
C PHE A 10 3.46 2.47 8.02
N LEU A 11 2.74 1.51 8.61
CA LEU A 11 1.95 0.51 7.87
C LEU A 11 0.87 1.17 7.00
N ARG A 12 0.32 2.30 7.44
CA ARG A 12 -0.64 3.09 6.66
C ARG A 12 -0.07 3.57 5.33
N PHE A 13 1.21 3.95 5.31
CA PHE A 13 1.88 4.39 4.09
C PHE A 13 2.18 3.22 3.16
N VAL A 14 2.45 2.03 3.72
CA VAL A 14 2.63 0.81 2.93
C VAL A 14 1.31 0.40 2.26
N ASP A 15 0.19 0.44 2.98
CA ASP A 15 -1.14 0.20 2.39
C ASP A 15 -1.47 1.19 1.28
N ALA A 16 -1.26 2.48 1.56
CA ALA A 16 -1.50 3.54 0.59
C ALA A 16 -0.61 3.36 -0.65
N TRP A 17 0.63 2.89 -0.48
CA TRP A 17 1.52 2.58 -1.60
C TRP A 17 0.98 1.41 -2.44
N VAL A 18 0.46 0.35 -1.83
CA VAL A 18 -0.16 -0.78 -2.56
C VAL A 18 -1.42 -0.32 -3.29
N LEU A 19 -2.28 0.48 -2.65
CA LEU A 19 -3.46 1.09 -3.27
C LEU A 19 -3.08 1.96 -4.47
N LYS A 20 -2.00 2.74 -4.35
CA LYS A 20 -1.44 3.53 -5.45
C LYS A 20 -0.94 2.65 -6.58
N ALA A 21 -0.26 1.55 -6.26
CA ALA A 21 0.25 0.62 -7.26
C ALA A 21 -0.88 0.04 -8.11
N ILE A 22 -2.04 -0.29 -7.51
CA ILE A 22 -3.20 -0.81 -8.24
C ILE A 22 -4.13 0.29 -8.81
N GLY A 23 -3.84 1.57 -8.58
CA GLY A 23 -4.64 2.70 -9.09
C GLY A 23 -5.93 2.95 -8.33
N HIS A 24 -6.03 2.50 -7.07
CA HIS A 24 -7.21 2.66 -6.21
C HIS A 24 -6.92 3.54 -4.98
N LEU A 25 -5.89 4.39 -5.04
CA LEU A 25 -5.63 5.38 -3.99
C LEU A 25 -6.54 6.60 -4.20
N ASP A 26 -7.30 6.96 -3.17
CA ASP A 26 -8.12 8.17 -3.15
C ASP A 26 -7.28 9.44 -2.88
N ASP A 27 -7.71 10.57 -3.45
CA ASP A 27 -7.03 11.86 -3.35
C ASP A 27 -6.84 12.34 -1.91
N ALA A 28 -7.80 12.08 -1.01
CA ALA A 28 -7.67 12.46 0.40
C ALA A 28 -6.52 11.70 1.09
N THR A 29 -6.35 10.41 0.73
CA THR A 29 -5.25 9.59 1.25
C THR A 29 -3.92 10.02 0.65
N GLU A 30 -3.89 10.31 -0.66
CA GLU A 30 -2.66 10.83 -1.29
C GLU A 30 -2.24 12.19 -0.70
N ALA A 31 -3.18 13.11 -0.48
CA ALA A 31 -2.92 14.40 0.14
C ALA A 31 -2.39 14.25 1.58
N TYR A 32 -2.99 13.35 2.37
CA TYR A 32 -2.50 13.02 3.70
C TYR A 32 -1.06 12.48 3.66
N CYS A 33 -0.76 11.52 2.79
CA CYS A 33 0.59 10.97 2.66
C CYS A 33 1.61 12.02 2.20
N ARG A 34 1.23 12.94 1.30
CA ARG A 34 2.07 14.06 0.87
C ARG A 34 2.34 15.05 2.01
N ALA A 35 1.33 15.37 2.83
CA ALA A 35 1.49 16.27 3.97
C ALA A 35 2.43 15.70 5.05
N MET A 36 2.53 14.38 5.14
CA MET A 36 3.41 13.67 6.08
C MET A 36 4.83 13.46 5.56
N VAL A 37 5.16 13.85 4.32
CA VAL A 37 6.53 13.74 3.77
C VAL A 37 7.58 14.32 4.72
N PRO A 38 7.46 15.54 5.27
CA PRO A 38 8.49 16.09 6.15
C PRO A 38 8.75 15.22 7.38
N GLN A 39 7.70 14.61 7.94
CA GLN A 39 7.82 13.69 9.07
C GLN A 39 8.48 12.38 8.65
N LEU A 40 8.11 11.82 7.51
CA LEU A 40 8.74 10.61 6.96
C LEU A 40 10.23 10.84 6.68
N GLU A 41 10.59 11.98 6.09
CA GLU A 41 11.98 12.33 5.85
C GLU A 41 12.77 12.45 7.15
N GLN A 42 12.19 13.07 8.18
CA GLN A 42 12.81 13.21 9.50
C GLN A 42 12.97 11.85 10.21
N SER A 43 11.95 10.99 10.17
CA SER A 43 11.96 9.69 10.86
C SER A 43 12.87 8.67 10.18
N PHE A 44 12.93 8.66 8.84
CA PHE A 44 13.67 7.64 8.08
C PHE A 44 14.97 8.15 7.46
N GLY A 45 15.25 9.46 7.54
CA GLY A 45 16.45 10.06 6.93
C GLY A 45 16.49 9.92 5.40
N ARG A 46 15.35 9.67 4.76
CA ARG A 46 15.20 9.56 3.30
C ARG A 46 14.64 10.86 2.76
N LYS A 47 14.83 11.12 1.47
CA LYS A 47 14.25 12.28 0.79
C LYS A 47 13.43 11.86 -0.42
N GLY A 48 12.47 12.69 -0.78
CA GLY A 48 11.68 12.56 -2.00
C GLY A 48 10.18 12.47 -1.74
N ARG A 49 9.46 11.88 -2.69
CA ARG A 49 8.01 11.67 -2.53
C ARG A 49 7.74 10.59 -1.49
N TRP A 50 6.58 10.66 -0.83
CA TRP A 50 6.21 9.69 0.22
C TRP A 50 6.28 8.25 -0.28
N ASP A 51 5.90 7.97 -1.54
CA ASP A 51 5.94 6.65 -2.15
C ASP A 51 7.39 6.16 -2.33
N GLN A 52 8.30 7.04 -2.73
CA GLN A 52 9.73 6.72 -2.81
C GLN A 52 10.35 6.46 -1.44
N ILE A 53 9.91 7.17 -0.39
CA ILE A 53 10.38 6.93 0.97
C ILE A 53 9.92 5.54 1.44
N VAL A 54 8.67 5.16 1.15
CA VAL A 54 8.15 3.83 1.45
C VAL A 54 8.95 2.75 0.71
N GLU A 55 9.19 2.92 -0.58
CA GLU A 55 9.98 1.99 -1.40
C GLU A 55 11.39 1.80 -0.84
N GLN A 56 12.05 2.90 -0.48
CA GLN A 56 13.41 2.85 0.10
C GLN A 56 13.44 2.19 1.48
N GLN A 57 12.47 2.53 2.34
CA GLN A 57 12.41 2.01 3.70
C GLN A 57 12.10 0.51 3.72
N MET A 58 11.17 0.07 2.88
CA MET A 58 10.80 -1.33 2.75
C MET A 58 11.71 -2.12 1.80
N LYS A 59 12.66 -1.44 1.13
CA LYS A 59 13.56 -2.02 0.12
C LYS A 59 12.78 -2.70 -1.02
N PHE A 60 11.70 -2.07 -1.47
CA PHE A 60 10.90 -2.56 -2.58
C PHE A 60 11.69 -2.52 -3.87
N GLY A 61 11.69 -3.64 -4.60
CA GLY A 61 12.27 -3.72 -5.92
C GLY A 61 11.43 -2.98 -6.96
N PRO A 62 12.03 -2.51 -8.07
CA PRO A 62 11.34 -1.76 -9.12
C PRO A 62 10.24 -2.58 -9.83
N GLU A 63 10.31 -3.91 -9.75
CA GLU A 63 9.33 -4.83 -10.34
C GLU A 63 8.09 -5.03 -9.47
N LEU A 64 8.16 -4.72 -8.18
CA LEU A 64 7.08 -5.01 -7.22
C LEU A 64 5.74 -4.35 -7.59
N PRO A 65 5.68 -3.07 -8.01
CA PRO A 65 4.42 -2.47 -8.48
C PRO A 65 3.77 -3.23 -9.64
N ALA A 66 4.58 -3.73 -10.58
CA ALA A 66 4.08 -4.50 -11.71
C ALA A 66 3.54 -5.87 -11.27
N GLN A 67 4.23 -6.53 -10.34
CA GLN A 67 3.78 -7.79 -9.75
C GLN A 67 2.46 -7.62 -8.99
N ILE A 68 2.32 -6.57 -8.18
CA ILE A 68 1.09 -6.26 -7.44
C ILE A 68 -0.09 -6.05 -8.40
N ARG A 69 0.10 -5.26 -9.47
CA ARG A 69 -0.92 -5.05 -10.49
C ARG A 69 -1.36 -6.34 -11.15
N LYS A 70 -0.41 -7.24 -11.43
CA LYS A 70 -0.72 -8.57 -12.00
C LYS A 70 -1.55 -9.41 -11.03
N ILE A 71 -1.14 -9.50 -9.76
CA ILE A 71 -1.88 -10.25 -8.73
C ILE A 71 -3.29 -9.68 -8.55
N TRP A 72 -3.43 -8.35 -8.56
CA TRP A 72 -4.74 -7.68 -8.50
C TRP A 72 -5.61 -8.02 -9.70
N ALA A 73 -5.08 -7.94 -10.92
CA ALA A 73 -5.82 -8.25 -12.14
C ALA A 73 -6.26 -9.73 -12.18
N ASP A 74 -5.35 -10.65 -11.87
CA ASP A 74 -5.61 -12.09 -11.82
C ASP A 74 -6.65 -12.42 -10.73
N GLY A 75 -6.54 -11.77 -9.57
CA GLY A 75 -7.51 -11.89 -8.47
C GLY A 75 -8.89 -11.37 -8.88
N LYS A 76 -8.95 -10.21 -9.53
CA LYS A 76 -10.21 -9.61 -10.00
C LYS A 76 -10.96 -10.52 -10.96
N ALA A 77 -10.26 -11.16 -11.91
CA ALA A 77 -10.87 -12.15 -12.81
C ALA A 77 -11.50 -13.31 -12.03
N ARG A 78 -10.71 -13.95 -11.14
CA ARG A 78 -11.17 -15.10 -10.34
C ARG A 78 -12.35 -14.78 -9.42
N PHE A 79 -12.32 -13.61 -8.76
CA PHE A 79 -13.41 -13.19 -7.87
C PHE A 79 -14.70 -12.86 -8.64
N ALA A 80 -14.59 -12.26 -9.83
CA ALA A 80 -15.73 -12.00 -10.69
C ALA A 80 -16.38 -13.31 -11.19
N GLU A 81 -15.57 -14.31 -11.55
CA GLU A 81 -16.03 -15.62 -12.00
C GLU A 81 -16.70 -16.44 -10.88
N GLY A 82 -16.21 -16.36 -9.64
CA GLY A 82 -16.68 -17.18 -8.52
C GLY A 82 -17.78 -16.56 -7.66
N ASN A 83 -17.72 -15.25 -7.40
CA ASN A 83 -18.58 -14.57 -6.41
C ASN A 83 -19.47 -13.47 -7.01
N GLY A 84 -19.33 -13.16 -8.31
CA GLY A 84 -20.12 -12.12 -8.99
C GLY A 84 -19.87 -10.69 -8.50
N ALA A 85 -18.86 -10.47 -7.65
CA ALA A 85 -18.52 -9.16 -7.09
C ALA A 85 -17.04 -8.82 -7.34
N ALA A 86 -16.75 -7.54 -7.57
CA ALA A 86 -15.37 -7.07 -7.65
C ALA A 86 -14.70 -7.19 -6.27
N PRO A 87 -13.43 -7.62 -6.20
CA PRO A 87 -12.70 -7.62 -4.94
C PRO A 87 -12.56 -6.19 -4.39
N ASP A 88 -12.60 -6.05 -3.08
CA ASP A 88 -12.38 -4.76 -2.43
C ASP A 88 -10.88 -4.41 -2.48
N PRO A 89 -10.50 -3.24 -3.06
CA PRO A 89 -9.10 -2.88 -3.23
C PRO A 89 -8.38 -2.61 -1.90
N VAL A 90 -9.11 -2.13 -0.88
CA VAL A 90 -8.57 -1.87 0.46
C VAL A 90 -8.27 -3.19 1.16
N GLN A 91 -9.20 -4.15 1.13
CA GLN A 91 -8.98 -5.50 1.64
C GLN A 91 -7.82 -6.19 0.93
N PHE A 92 -7.71 -6.05 -0.40
CA PHE A 92 -6.58 -6.56 -1.15
C PHE A 92 -5.26 -5.98 -0.63
N ALA A 93 -5.17 -4.66 -0.47
CA ALA A 93 -3.97 -4.00 0.04
C ALA A 93 -3.62 -4.50 1.45
N MET A 94 -4.59 -4.54 2.36
CA MET A 94 -4.39 -5.03 3.73
C MET A 94 -3.86 -6.47 3.75
N ILE A 95 -4.50 -7.39 3.01
CA ILE A 95 -4.10 -8.80 2.96
C ILE A 95 -2.72 -8.94 2.31
N PHE A 96 -2.44 -8.20 1.24
CA PHE A 96 -1.14 -8.22 0.58
C PHE A 96 -0.05 -7.75 1.54
N VAL A 97 -0.26 -6.64 2.23
CA VAL A 97 0.70 -6.09 3.19
C VAL A 97 0.89 -7.04 4.37
N ASP A 98 -0.18 -7.57 4.95
CA ASP A 98 -0.07 -8.47 6.10
C ASP A 98 0.67 -9.77 5.73
N ARG A 99 0.42 -10.33 4.53
CA ARG A 99 1.09 -11.56 4.07
C ARG A 99 2.56 -11.36 3.72
N ASN A 100 2.90 -10.24 3.09
CA ASN A 100 4.25 -10.02 2.54
C ASN A 100 5.15 -9.22 3.49
N PHE A 101 4.57 -8.39 4.36
CA PHE A 101 5.28 -7.42 5.19
C PHE A 101 4.88 -7.45 6.69
N GLY A 102 3.80 -8.13 7.06
CA GLY A 102 3.26 -8.15 8.43
C GLY A 102 4.04 -8.99 9.46
N ARG A 103 5.18 -9.57 9.07
CA ARG A 103 6.05 -10.40 9.93
C ARG A 103 7.39 -9.73 10.32
N ALA A 104 7.52 -8.42 10.13
CA ALA A 104 8.69 -7.65 10.58
C ALA A 104 8.55 -7.18 12.03
#